data_AF-A0A8T6ZMS9-F1
#
_entry.id   AF-A0A8T6ZMS9-F1
#
_cell.length_a   1.000
_cell.length_b   1.000
_cell.length_c   1.000
_cell.angle_alpha   90.00
_cell.angle_beta   90.00
_cell.angle_gamma   90.00
#
_symmetry.space_group_name_H-M   'P 1'
#
loop_
_entity.id
_entity.type
_entity.pdbx_description
1 polymer ?
#
loop_
_entity_poly.entity_id
_entity_poly.type
_entity_poly.pdbx_seq_one_letter_code
_entity_poly.pdbx_strand_id
1 'polypeptide(L)'
;MSWTVHKFGGSSLADAACFRRVAAIVMDQPPGNACVVVSAIGGMTDALLDLISDASSEQDSAAAIMALRERYSGIVEALLESEGARELVAQFDADVADIESVLKALALVKTASNRSRDMVSGFGELWSARLLAALLRAQVGGDETVSFIDARDILVVEASEMGVGVVWELAQDRCREHIPEDFSGKVVVTGFIARDRDGLQCNLGRNGSDYSASIFGALLGAEAVNIWTDVEGVMSGDPRRVPEATVIDAISYSEAMELAYFGAKVIHPQTMAPAVAQDIP
;
A
#
# COMPACT_ATOMS: atom_id res chain seq x y z
N MET A 1 12.98 17.31 9.48
CA MET A 1 13.25 17.55 8.05
C MET A 1 11.92 17.61 7.31
N SER A 2 11.85 18.15 6.10
CA SER A 2 10.60 18.11 5.33
C SER A 2 10.28 16.67 4.90
N TRP A 3 8.99 16.36 4.80
CA TRP A 3 8.50 15.04 4.38
C TRP A 3 8.01 15.10 2.94
N THR A 4 8.35 14.10 2.14
CA THR A 4 7.69 13.82 0.87
C THR A 4 7.05 12.43 0.93
N VAL A 5 5.79 12.32 0.49
CA VAL A 5 5.12 11.02 0.39
C VAL A 5 5.19 10.51 -1.04
N HIS A 6 5.44 9.22 -1.20
CA HIS A 6 5.40 8.52 -2.48
C HIS A 6 4.53 7.28 -2.37
N LYS A 7 3.55 7.15 -3.26
CA LYS A 7 2.71 5.96 -3.35
C LYS A 7 3.06 5.15 -4.58
N PHE A 8 3.33 3.85 -4.41
CA PHE A 8 3.51 2.92 -5.51
C PHE A 8 2.36 1.89 -5.57
N GLY A 9 1.69 1.81 -6.72
CA GLY A 9 0.65 0.82 -6.96
C GLY A 9 1.19 -0.59 -7.23
N GLY A 10 0.30 -1.59 -7.30
CA GLY A 10 0.70 -2.98 -7.46
C GLY A 10 1.39 -3.29 -8.80
N SER A 11 1.05 -2.59 -9.88
CA SER A 11 1.77 -2.69 -11.17
C SER A 11 3.22 -2.21 -11.04
N SER A 12 3.46 -1.16 -10.26
CA SER A 12 4.79 -0.63 -9.91
C SER A 12 5.58 -1.57 -9.00
N LEU A 13 4.97 -2.65 -8.50
CA LEU A 13 5.57 -3.64 -7.58
C LEU A 13 5.33 -5.08 -8.06
N ALA A 14 5.11 -5.28 -9.37
CA ALA A 14 4.71 -6.58 -9.92
C ALA A 14 5.80 -7.66 -9.90
N ASP A 15 7.07 -7.25 -10.02
CA ASP A 15 8.24 -8.13 -10.10
C ASP A 15 9.53 -7.47 -9.56
N ALA A 16 10.63 -8.23 -9.51
CA ALA A 16 11.91 -7.75 -9.01
C ALA A 16 12.48 -6.56 -9.80
N ALA A 17 12.23 -6.46 -11.11
CA ALA A 17 12.68 -5.29 -11.88
C ALA A 17 11.87 -4.04 -11.50
N CYS A 18 10.57 -4.18 -11.25
CA CYS A 18 9.72 -3.11 -10.72
C CYS A 18 10.23 -2.62 -9.35
N PHE A 19 10.49 -3.54 -8.40
CA PHE A 19 11.03 -3.17 -7.09
C PHE A 19 12.37 -2.43 -7.18
N ARG A 20 13.29 -2.84 -8.08
CA ARG A 20 14.55 -2.11 -8.28
C ARG A 20 14.32 -0.70 -8.82
N ARG A 21 13.35 -0.50 -9.73
CA ARG A 21 13.00 0.84 -10.23
C ARG A 21 12.42 1.71 -9.12
N VAL A 22 11.51 1.17 -8.31
CA VAL A 22 10.93 1.87 -7.16
C VAL A 22 12.03 2.25 -6.16
N ALA A 23 12.92 1.32 -5.81
CA ALA A 23 14.04 1.59 -4.92
C ALA A 23 14.95 2.70 -5.48
N ALA A 24 15.27 2.68 -6.77
CA ALA A 24 16.05 3.74 -7.42
C ALA A 24 15.35 5.11 -7.32
N ILE A 25 14.04 5.19 -7.57
CA ILE A 25 13.27 6.44 -7.43
C ILE A 25 13.35 6.96 -5.99
N VAL A 26 13.17 6.08 -4.99
CA VAL A 26 13.20 6.46 -3.58
C VAL A 26 14.60 6.89 -3.13
N MET A 27 15.65 6.25 -3.67
CA MET A 27 17.04 6.57 -3.34
C MET A 27 17.53 7.87 -4.02
N ASP A 28 16.95 8.26 -5.15
CA ASP A 28 17.28 9.49 -5.89
C ASP A 28 16.51 10.73 -5.39
N GLN A 29 15.69 10.58 -4.34
CA GLN A 29 14.96 11.71 -3.76
C GLN A 29 15.91 12.77 -3.18
N PRO A 30 15.53 14.06 -3.25
CA PRO A 30 16.31 15.14 -2.65
C PRO A 30 16.46 14.95 -1.12
N PRO A 31 17.43 15.63 -0.49
CA PRO A 31 17.61 15.56 0.95
C PRO A 31 16.33 15.90 1.71
N GLY A 32 15.94 15.01 2.63
CA GLY A 32 14.67 15.12 3.37
C GLY A 32 14.23 13.75 3.86
N ASN A 33 13.05 13.69 4.47
CA ASN A 33 12.42 12.44 4.86
C ASN A 33 11.48 11.95 3.77
N ALA A 34 11.47 10.63 3.53
CA ALA A 34 10.56 10.02 2.57
C ALA A 34 9.61 9.04 3.26
N CYS A 35 8.31 9.19 3.02
CA CYS A 35 7.30 8.20 3.39
C CYS A 35 6.83 7.47 2.13
N VAL A 36 7.10 6.17 2.06
CA VAL A 36 6.83 5.33 0.89
C VAL A 36 5.66 4.41 1.21
N VAL A 37 4.48 4.77 0.71
CA VAL A 37 3.27 3.95 0.82
C VAL A 37 3.23 2.98 -0.35
N VAL A 38 3.06 1.69 -0.07
CA VAL A 38 3.01 0.65 -1.12
C VAL A 38 1.67 -0.05 -1.14
N SER A 39 1.22 -0.43 -2.34
CA SER A 39 0.19 -1.45 -2.53
C SER A 39 0.80 -2.86 -2.51
N ALA A 40 -0.02 -3.88 -2.37
CA ALA A 40 0.38 -5.27 -2.59
C ALA A 40 1.05 -5.49 -3.95
N ILE A 41 1.91 -6.51 -4.02
CA ILE A 41 2.53 -6.99 -5.28
C ILE A 41 1.43 -7.23 -6.32
N GLY A 42 1.63 -6.80 -7.57
CA GLY A 42 0.57 -6.82 -8.60
C GLY A 42 -0.17 -8.16 -8.70
N GLY A 43 -1.49 -8.18 -8.56
CA GLY A 43 -2.31 -9.40 -8.59
C GLY A 43 -2.24 -10.29 -7.34
N MET A 44 -1.47 -9.94 -6.31
CA MET A 44 -1.42 -10.71 -5.06
C MET A 44 -2.71 -10.57 -4.26
N THR A 45 -3.31 -9.37 -4.23
CA THR A 45 -4.62 -9.12 -3.58
C THR A 45 -5.71 -9.97 -4.20
N ASP A 46 -5.78 -10.01 -5.53
CA ASP A 46 -6.79 -10.81 -6.24
C ASP A 46 -6.60 -12.31 -5.93
N ALA A 47 -5.36 -12.80 -6.01
CA ALA A 47 -5.08 -14.20 -5.68
C ALA A 47 -5.41 -14.56 -4.21
N LEU A 48 -5.20 -13.63 -3.27
CA LEU A 48 -5.60 -13.79 -1.87
C LEU A 48 -7.13 -13.83 -1.69
N LEU A 49 -7.87 -13.04 -2.46
CA LEU A 49 -9.34 -13.05 -2.44
C LEU A 49 -9.92 -14.29 -3.15
N ASP A 50 -9.23 -14.80 -4.17
CA ASP A 50 -9.58 -16.05 -4.84
C ASP A 50 -9.46 -17.23 -3.87
N LEU A 51 -8.38 -17.31 -3.07
CA LEU A 51 -8.22 -18.33 -2.01
C LEU A 51 -9.43 -18.39 -1.06
N ILE A 52 -9.97 -17.23 -0.67
CA ILE A 52 -11.13 -17.14 0.22
C ILE A 52 -12.40 -17.66 -0.46
N SER A 53 -12.54 -17.33 -1.75
CA SER A 53 -13.68 -17.74 -2.56
C SER A 53 -13.66 -19.25 -2.78
N ASP A 54 -12.48 -19.80 -3.10
CA ASP A 54 -12.24 -21.23 -3.30
C ASP A 54 -12.48 -22.04 -2.02
N ALA A 55 -11.96 -21.58 -0.87
CA ALA A 55 -12.18 -22.22 0.43
C ALA A 55 -13.66 -22.28 0.82
N SER A 56 -14.45 -21.25 0.45
CA SER A 56 -15.90 -21.24 0.68
C SER A 56 -16.65 -22.28 -0.19
N SER A 57 -16.00 -22.81 -1.22
CA SER A 57 -16.53 -23.81 -2.16
C SER A 57 -15.92 -25.22 -2.01
N GLU A 58 -15.17 -25.46 -0.92
CA GLU A 58 -14.48 -26.74 -0.63
C GLU A 58 -13.42 -27.13 -1.68
N GLN A 59 -12.87 -26.17 -2.41
CA GLN A 59 -11.73 -26.40 -3.31
C GLN A 59 -10.41 -26.41 -2.53
N ASP A 60 -9.47 -27.25 -2.98
CA ASP A 60 -8.14 -27.35 -2.37
C ASP A 60 -7.28 -26.13 -2.72
N SER A 61 -6.87 -25.37 -1.71
CA SER A 61 -6.05 -24.17 -1.84
C SER A 61 -4.55 -24.45 -1.94
N ALA A 62 -4.09 -25.70 -1.77
CA ALA A 62 -2.67 -26.03 -1.67
C ALA A 62 -1.86 -25.61 -2.91
N ALA A 63 -2.40 -25.85 -4.11
CA ALA A 63 -1.73 -25.47 -5.36
C ALA A 63 -1.60 -23.94 -5.52
N ALA A 64 -2.65 -23.19 -5.16
CA ALA A 64 -2.65 -21.74 -5.22
C ALA A 64 -1.69 -21.12 -4.19
N ILE A 65 -1.65 -21.66 -2.97
CA ILE A 65 -0.70 -21.26 -1.93
C ILE A 65 0.74 -21.53 -2.38
N MET A 66 1.00 -22.69 -2.98
CA MET A 66 2.34 -23.02 -3.51
C MET A 66 2.76 -22.04 -4.61
N ALA A 67 1.85 -21.69 -5.53
CA ALA A 67 2.11 -20.70 -6.57
C ALA A 67 2.40 -19.30 -6.00
N LEU A 68 1.66 -18.88 -4.95
CA LEU A 68 1.95 -17.63 -4.24
C LEU A 68 3.34 -17.63 -3.61
N ARG A 69 3.70 -18.75 -2.97
CA ARG A 69 5.01 -18.93 -2.35
C ARG A 69 6.13 -18.86 -3.37
N GLU A 70 6.04 -19.62 -4.45
CA GLU A 70 7.05 -19.62 -5.53
C GLU A 70 7.23 -18.23 -6.14
N ARG A 71 6.11 -17.53 -6.38
CA ARG A 71 6.13 -16.18 -6.90
C ARG A 71 6.82 -15.20 -5.94
N TYR A 72 6.42 -15.21 -4.66
CA TYR A 72 6.99 -14.30 -3.67
C TYR A 72 8.47 -14.60 -3.43
N SER A 73 8.84 -15.86 -3.18
CA SER A 73 10.23 -16.25 -2.94
C SER A 73 11.12 -15.93 -4.15
N GLY A 74 10.65 -16.15 -5.37
CA GLY A 74 11.40 -15.81 -6.58
C GLY A 74 11.70 -14.30 -6.71
N ILE A 75 10.77 -13.44 -6.29
CA ILE A 75 11.02 -11.98 -6.26
C ILE A 75 12.03 -11.64 -5.15
N VAL A 76 11.84 -12.19 -3.94
CA VAL A 76 12.71 -11.94 -2.78
C VAL A 76 14.15 -12.35 -3.07
N GLU A 77 14.37 -13.56 -3.57
CA GLU A 77 15.69 -14.12 -3.89
C GLU A 77 16.40 -13.36 -5.03
N ALA A 78 15.65 -12.72 -5.92
CA ALA A 78 16.22 -11.87 -6.95
C ALA A 78 16.70 -10.51 -6.41
N LEU A 79 16.16 -10.05 -5.27
CA LEU A 79 16.37 -8.70 -4.74
C LEU A 79 17.34 -8.63 -3.57
N LEU A 80 17.37 -9.67 -2.74
CA LEU A 80 18.10 -9.68 -1.46
C LEU A 80 19.15 -10.77 -1.41
N GLU A 81 20.16 -10.56 -0.55
CA GLU A 81 21.13 -11.59 -0.21
C GLU A 81 20.48 -12.73 0.60
N SER A 82 21.18 -13.87 0.68
CA SER A 82 20.61 -15.12 1.22
C SER A 82 20.09 -15.01 2.66
N GLU A 83 20.66 -14.17 3.51
CA GLU A 83 20.18 -14.01 4.89
C GLU A 83 18.86 -13.24 4.95
N GLY A 84 18.81 -12.03 4.39
CA GLY A 84 17.58 -11.22 4.33
C GLY A 84 16.45 -11.90 3.54
N ALA A 85 16.80 -12.64 2.47
CA ALA A 85 15.84 -13.43 1.72
C ALA A 85 15.19 -14.53 2.56
N ARG A 86 15.98 -15.27 3.35
CA ARG A 86 15.47 -16.33 4.24
C ARG A 86 14.55 -15.77 5.31
N GLU A 87 14.89 -14.63 5.91
CA GLU A 87 14.06 -14.00 6.93
C GLU A 87 12.67 -13.63 6.38
N LEU A 88 12.62 -12.95 5.23
CA LEU A 88 11.34 -12.57 4.62
C LEU A 88 10.51 -13.77 4.15
N VAL A 89 11.15 -14.82 3.62
CA VAL A 89 10.44 -16.05 3.24
C VAL A 89 9.89 -16.77 4.48
N ALA A 90 10.63 -16.79 5.60
CA ALA A 90 10.13 -17.36 6.85
C ALA A 90 8.94 -16.58 7.42
N GLN A 91 8.96 -15.24 7.35
CA GLN A 91 7.83 -14.41 7.73
C GLN A 91 6.61 -14.66 6.83
N PHE A 92 6.83 -14.79 5.51
CA PHE A 92 5.77 -15.15 4.57
C PHE A 92 5.16 -16.53 4.87
N ASP A 93 5.99 -17.54 5.16
CA ASP A 93 5.51 -18.89 5.49
C ASP A 93 4.67 -18.88 6.78
N ALA A 94 5.02 -18.03 7.77
CA ALA A 94 4.22 -17.83 8.97
C ALA A 94 2.87 -17.15 8.66
N ASP A 95 2.89 -16.08 7.85
CA ASP A 95 1.67 -15.41 7.39
C ASP A 95 0.74 -16.36 6.61
N VAL A 96 1.31 -17.24 5.77
CA VAL A 96 0.55 -18.28 5.05
C VAL A 96 -0.09 -19.28 6.01
N ALA A 97 0.58 -19.68 7.09
CA ALA A 97 -0.01 -20.57 8.09
C ALA A 97 -1.23 -19.92 8.79
N ASP A 98 -1.19 -18.61 9.02
CA ASP A 98 -2.34 -17.85 9.52
C ASP A 98 -3.47 -17.80 8.49
N ILE A 99 -3.15 -17.55 7.22
CA ILE A 99 -4.12 -17.59 6.11
C ILE A 99 -4.78 -18.97 6.02
N GLU A 100 -4.02 -20.06 6.02
CA GLU A 100 -4.55 -21.42 5.99
C GLU A 100 -5.49 -21.71 7.16
N SER A 101 -5.18 -21.18 8.34
CA SER A 101 -6.03 -21.33 9.52
C SER A 101 -7.38 -20.62 9.32
N VAL A 102 -7.37 -19.43 8.71
CA VAL A 102 -8.60 -18.72 8.30
C VAL A 102 -9.36 -19.52 7.23
N LEU A 103 -8.69 -20.00 6.18
CA LEU A 103 -9.31 -20.76 5.09
C LEU A 103 -9.98 -22.04 5.62
N LYS A 104 -9.34 -22.77 6.54
CA LYS A 104 -9.93 -23.95 7.21
C LYS A 104 -11.19 -23.58 7.99
N ALA A 105 -11.19 -22.46 8.71
CA ALA A 105 -12.40 -21.99 9.41
C ALA A 105 -13.52 -21.63 8.41
N LEU A 106 -13.19 -20.98 7.29
CA LEU A 106 -14.15 -20.62 6.26
C LEU A 106 -14.77 -21.84 5.57
N ALA A 107 -13.98 -22.87 5.29
CA ALA A 107 -14.47 -24.13 4.71
C ALA A 107 -15.51 -24.82 5.63
N LEU A 108 -15.37 -24.68 6.95
CA LEU A 108 -16.33 -25.23 7.93
C LEU A 108 -17.62 -24.41 8.00
N VAL A 109 -17.53 -23.08 7.96
CA VAL A 109 -18.68 -22.18 8.11
C VAL A 109 -19.41 -21.94 6.78
N LYS A 110 -18.75 -22.19 5.64
CA LYS A 110 -19.24 -22.01 4.26
C LYS A 110 -19.67 -20.57 3.93
N THR A 111 -19.11 -19.59 4.63
CA THR A 111 -19.33 -18.18 4.33
C THR A 111 -18.10 -17.37 4.68
N ALA A 112 -17.67 -16.51 3.75
CA ALA A 112 -16.61 -15.54 3.98
C ALA A 112 -17.20 -14.21 4.45
N SER A 113 -16.89 -13.85 5.70
CA SER A 113 -17.21 -12.52 6.23
C SER A 113 -16.31 -11.46 5.57
N ASN A 114 -16.76 -10.21 5.55
CA ASN A 114 -15.90 -9.10 5.11
C ASN A 114 -14.63 -8.99 5.96
N ARG A 115 -14.70 -9.31 7.25
CA ARG A 115 -13.52 -9.33 8.14
C ARG A 115 -12.47 -10.34 7.69
N SER A 116 -12.89 -11.54 7.28
CA SER A 116 -11.98 -12.56 6.76
C SER A 116 -11.34 -12.11 5.44
N ARG A 117 -12.12 -11.47 4.55
CA ARG A 117 -11.60 -10.86 3.32
C ARG A 117 -10.59 -9.77 3.60
N ASP A 118 -10.92 -8.86 4.52
CA ASP A 118 -10.04 -7.75 4.88
C ASP A 118 -8.73 -8.25 5.47
N MET A 119 -8.79 -9.18 6.42
CA MET A 119 -7.62 -9.80 7.04
C MET A 119 -6.69 -10.45 5.99
N VAL A 120 -7.22 -11.34 5.17
CA VAL A 120 -6.43 -12.14 4.22
C VAL A 120 -5.85 -11.25 3.11
N SER A 121 -6.64 -10.32 2.54
CA SER A 121 -6.15 -9.41 1.50
C SER A 121 -5.03 -8.48 1.97
N GLY A 122 -5.05 -8.06 3.23
CA GLY A 122 -4.03 -7.18 3.79
C GLY A 122 -2.64 -7.78 3.93
N PHE A 123 -2.49 -9.11 3.89
CA PHE A 123 -1.16 -9.74 3.86
C PHE A 123 -0.37 -9.35 2.61
N GLY A 124 -1.04 -9.13 1.47
CA GLY A 124 -0.37 -8.66 0.25
C GLY A 124 0.36 -7.33 0.45
N GLU A 125 -0.24 -6.42 1.21
CA GLU A 125 0.34 -5.12 1.57
C GLU A 125 1.58 -5.30 2.45
N LEU A 126 1.48 -6.13 3.49
CA LEU A 126 2.58 -6.45 4.41
C LEU A 126 3.79 -7.02 3.66
N TRP A 127 3.57 -7.97 2.75
CA TRP A 127 4.64 -8.61 2.00
C TRP A 127 5.40 -7.62 1.12
N SER A 128 4.67 -6.75 0.42
CA SER A 128 5.29 -5.72 -0.43
C SER A 128 6.10 -4.69 0.37
N ALA A 129 5.56 -4.24 1.51
CA ALA A 129 6.17 -3.22 2.35
C ALA A 129 7.42 -3.73 3.07
N ARG A 130 7.36 -4.94 3.64
CA ARG A 130 8.53 -5.60 4.27
C ARG A 130 9.65 -5.81 3.24
N LEU A 131 9.31 -6.27 2.03
CA LEU A 131 10.28 -6.47 0.97
C LEU A 131 10.93 -5.16 0.50
N LEU A 132 10.14 -4.12 0.24
CA LEU A 132 10.70 -2.83 -0.18
C LEU A 132 11.58 -2.22 0.92
N ALA A 133 11.16 -2.30 2.19
CA ALA A 133 11.96 -1.83 3.32
C ALA A 133 13.30 -2.56 3.41
N ALA A 134 13.30 -3.89 3.28
CA ALA A 134 14.53 -4.69 3.28
C ALA A 134 15.45 -4.33 2.10
N LEU A 135 14.88 -4.13 0.91
CA LEU A 135 15.64 -3.72 -0.28
C LEU A 135 16.28 -2.34 -0.10
N LEU A 136 15.54 -1.36 0.42
CA LEU A 136 16.06 -0.03 0.70
C LEU A 136 17.14 -0.06 1.79
N ARG A 137 16.95 -0.85 2.86
CA ARG A 137 17.99 -1.06 3.90
C ARG A 137 19.30 -1.59 3.34
N ALA A 138 19.22 -2.49 2.37
CA ALA A 138 20.42 -3.04 1.72
C ALA A 138 21.14 -2.04 0.81
N GLN A 139 20.50 -0.92 0.44
CA GLN A 139 21.02 0.07 -0.50
C GLN A 139 21.39 1.40 0.14
N VAL A 140 20.80 1.76 1.27
CA VAL A 140 21.21 2.95 2.01
C VAL A 140 22.63 2.81 2.53
N GLY A 141 23.40 3.89 2.44
CA GLY A 141 24.73 4.00 3.01
C GLY A 141 24.75 4.89 4.25
N GLY A 142 25.76 4.72 5.10
CA GLY A 142 25.94 5.55 6.29
C GLY A 142 24.89 5.29 7.37
N ASP A 143 24.49 6.35 8.07
CA ASP A 143 23.58 6.30 9.22
C ASP A 143 22.11 6.56 8.82
N GLU A 144 21.76 6.48 7.53
CA GLU A 144 20.39 6.71 7.07
C GLU A 144 19.45 5.58 7.56
N THR A 145 18.38 5.97 8.26
CA THR A 145 17.42 5.01 8.82
C THR A 145 16.36 4.64 7.77
N VAL A 146 16.09 3.33 7.63
CA VAL A 146 14.97 2.82 6.85
C VAL A 146 14.07 1.94 7.73
N SER A 147 12.87 2.43 8.01
CA SER A 147 11.88 1.74 8.85
C SER A 147 10.76 1.13 8.02
N PHE A 148 10.29 -0.05 8.42
CA PHE A 148 9.03 -0.60 7.95
C PHE A 148 7.98 -0.27 9.01
N ILE A 149 6.82 0.22 8.57
CA ILE A 149 5.69 0.52 9.45
C ILE A 149 4.45 -0.17 8.88
N ASP A 150 3.78 -0.91 9.74
CA ASP A 150 2.44 -1.39 9.45
C ASP A 150 1.43 -0.27 9.72
N ALA A 151 0.71 0.17 8.69
CA ALA A 151 -0.31 1.21 8.84
C ALA A 151 -1.37 0.87 9.88
N ARG A 152 -1.61 -0.41 10.18
CA ARG A 152 -2.52 -0.84 11.25
C ARG A 152 -2.10 -0.35 12.64
N ASP A 153 -0.82 -0.06 12.84
CA ASP A 153 -0.30 0.42 14.12
C ASP A 153 -0.46 1.94 14.30
N ILE A 154 -0.75 2.66 13.21
CA ILE A 154 -0.99 4.11 13.21
C ILE A 154 -2.46 4.44 12.91
N LEU A 155 -2.99 3.91 11.80
CA LEU A 155 -4.30 4.27 11.25
C LEU A 155 -5.42 3.55 12.00
N VAL A 156 -6.23 4.35 12.69
CA VAL A 156 -7.53 3.93 13.21
C VAL A 156 -8.64 4.62 12.44
N VAL A 157 -9.60 3.83 11.99
CA VAL A 157 -10.70 4.30 11.16
C VAL A 157 -12.06 3.87 11.71
N GLU A 158 -13.09 4.56 11.24
CA GLU A 158 -14.49 4.29 11.58
C GLU A 158 -15.40 4.51 10.37
N ALA A 159 -16.60 3.98 10.44
CA ALA A 159 -17.61 4.26 9.44
C ALA A 159 -18.05 5.73 9.52
N SER A 160 -18.16 6.39 8.38
CA SER A 160 -18.63 7.76 8.22
C SER A 160 -19.66 7.83 7.09
N GLU A 161 -20.36 8.96 6.98
CA GLU A 161 -21.34 9.20 5.89
C GLU A 161 -20.69 9.14 4.50
N MET A 162 -19.40 9.46 4.42
CA MET A 162 -18.63 9.50 3.17
C MET A 162 -17.79 8.24 2.95
N GLY A 163 -17.98 7.19 3.74
CA GLY A 163 -17.19 5.95 3.67
C GLY A 163 -16.29 5.78 4.90
N VAL A 164 -15.05 5.38 4.70
CA VAL A 164 -14.10 5.13 5.80
C VAL A 164 -13.50 6.47 6.25
N GLY A 165 -13.75 6.87 7.50
CA GLY A 165 -13.20 8.09 8.11
C GLY A 165 -12.05 7.79 9.07
N VAL A 166 -11.05 8.67 9.14
CA VAL A 166 -9.90 8.55 10.05
C VAL A 166 -10.24 9.14 11.42
N VAL A 167 -9.88 8.41 12.48
CA VAL A 167 -9.88 8.94 13.86
C VAL A 167 -8.58 9.73 14.07
N TRP A 168 -8.59 10.98 13.65
CA TRP A 168 -7.39 11.82 13.48
C TRP A 168 -6.56 12.00 14.73
N GLU A 169 -7.17 12.25 15.89
CA GLU A 169 -6.42 12.45 17.14
C GLU A 169 -5.58 11.22 17.48
N LEU A 170 -6.16 10.03 17.36
CA LEU A 170 -5.48 8.76 17.66
C LEU A 170 -4.42 8.43 16.61
N ALA A 171 -4.69 8.69 15.33
CA ALA A 171 -3.72 8.49 14.27
C ALA A 171 -2.51 9.42 14.42
N GLN A 172 -2.73 10.68 14.82
CA GLN A 172 -1.66 11.65 15.07
C GLN A 172 -0.77 11.23 16.24
N ASP A 173 -1.37 10.80 17.36
CA ASP A 173 -0.62 10.36 18.54
C ASP A 173 0.23 9.13 18.24
N ARG A 174 -0.36 8.12 17.56
CA ARG A 174 0.38 6.91 17.15
C ARG A 174 1.45 7.20 16.11
N CYS A 175 1.20 8.14 15.19
CA CYS A 175 2.18 8.55 14.21
C CYS A 175 3.42 9.14 14.90
N ARG A 176 3.25 9.97 15.93
CA ARG A 176 4.37 10.55 16.70
C ARG A 176 5.15 9.50 17.50
N GLU A 177 4.48 8.44 17.95
CA GLU A 177 5.13 7.32 18.65
C GLU A 177 6.02 6.49 17.70
N HIS A 178 5.56 6.24 16.47
CA HIS A 178 6.28 5.42 15.49
C HIS A 178 7.28 6.22 14.65
N ILE A 179 7.03 7.52 14.46
CA ILE A 179 7.82 8.44 13.66
C ILE A 179 8.03 9.71 14.51
N PRO A 180 9.08 9.74 15.34
CA PRO A 180 9.35 10.88 16.21
C PRO A 180 9.79 12.11 15.39
N GLU A 181 9.69 13.30 15.99
CA GLU A 181 10.00 14.57 15.29
C GLU A 181 11.46 14.69 14.82
N ASP A 182 12.39 14.01 15.50
CA ASP A 182 13.81 13.94 15.17
C ASP A 182 14.15 12.81 14.18
N PHE A 183 13.14 12.08 13.68
CA PHE A 183 13.33 11.05 12.68
C PHE A 183 14.00 11.61 11.42
N SER A 184 15.00 10.88 10.93
CA SER A 184 15.77 11.20 9.74
C SER A 184 15.95 9.95 8.88
N GLY A 185 15.34 9.94 7.70
CA GLY A 185 15.49 8.86 6.72
C GLY A 185 14.17 8.51 6.01
N LYS A 186 13.96 7.21 5.79
CA LYS A 186 12.88 6.69 4.96
C LYS A 186 11.98 5.77 5.79
N VAL A 187 10.66 5.89 5.63
CA VAL A 187 9.67 4.95 6.17
C VAL A 187 8.93 4.29 5.03
N VAL A 188 8.84 2.96 5.03
CA VAL A 188 8.00 2.20 4.11
C VAL A 188 6.77 1.75 4.86
N VAL A 189 5.60 2.13 4.37
CA VAL A 189 4.32 1.95 5.05
C VAL A 189 3.38 1.12 4.18
N THR A 190 2.63 0.19 4.79
CA THR A 190 1.55 -0.49 4.08
C THR A 190 0.46 0.50 3.65
N GLY A 191 -0.02 0.39 2.42
CA GLY A 191 -1.24 1.06 1.99
C GLY A 191 -2.47 0.22 2.33
N PHE A 192 -3.66 0.77 2.06
CA PHE A 192 -4.95 0.07 2.03
C PHE A 192 -5.48 -0.50 3.37
N ILE A 193 -4.63 -0.92 4.30
CA ILE A 193 -5.01 -1.54 5.57
C ILE A 193 -4.98 -0.55 6.73
N ALA A 194 -5.90 -0.73 7.68
CA ALA A 194 -6.01 0.04 8.91
C ALA A 194 -6.63 -0.83 10.03
N ARG A 195 -6.80 -0.26 11.23
CA ARG A 195 -7.63 -0.87 12.29
C ARG A 195 -8.93 -0.11 12.50
N ASP A 196 -10.00 -0.82 12.83
CA ASP A 196 -11.20 -0.20 13.38
C ASP A 196 -11.02 0.15 14.87
N ARG A 197 -12.05 0.74 15.50
CA ARG A 197 -12.03 1.07 16.94
C ARG A 197 -11.95 -0.16 17.86
N ASP A 198 -12.33 -1.33 17.37
CA ASP A 198 -12.21 -2.59 18.11
C ASP A 198 -10.79 -3.18 17.99
N GLY A 199 -9.91 -2.52 17.23
CA GLY A 199 -8.53 -2.94 17.00
C GLY A 199 -8.39 -4.03 15.95
N LEU A 200 -9.45 -4.32 15.20
CA LEU A 200 -9.48 -5.34 14.15
C LEU A 200 -9.04 -4.74 12.82
N GLN A 201 -8.36 -5.55 12.00
CA GLN A 201 -7.99 -5.10 10.65
C GLN A 201 -9.24 -4.84 9.81
N CYS A 202 -9.19 -3.72 9.10
CA CYS A 202 -10.14 -3.34 8.07
C CYS A 202 -9.40 -2.70 6.90
N ASN A 203 -10.12 -2.55 5.80
CA ASN A 203 -9.60 -1.96 4.58
C ASN A 203 -10.18 -0.56 4.34
N LEU A 204 -9.38 0.31 3.74
CA LEU A 204 -9.76 1.68 3.37
C LEU A 204 -10.65 1.75 2.12
N GLY A 205 -10.98 0.60 1.53
CA GLY A 205 -11.84 0.51 0.36
C GLY A 205 -11.13 0.87 -0.95
N ARG A 206 -11.90 1.35 -1.93
CA ARG A 206 -11.41 1.60 -3.29
C ARG A 206 -10.31 2.66 -3.28
N ASN A 207 -9.22 2.38 -3.99
CA ASN A 207 -8.01 3.22 -4.01
C ASN A 207 -7.43 3.45 -2.61
N GLY A 208 -7.58 2.49 -1.69
CA GLY A 208 -7.19 2.67 -0.30
C GLY A 208 -5.69 2.96 -0.10
N SER A 209 -4.78 2.47 -0.95
CA SER A 209 -3.36 2.83 -0.84
C SER A 209 -3.08 4.30 -1.22
N ASP A 210 -3.82 4.86 -2.18
CA ASP A 210 -3.74 6.30 -2.48
C ASP A 210 -4.29 7.10 -1.28
N TYR A 211 -5.32 6.56 -0.61
CA TYR A 211 -5.93 7.21 0.55
C TYR A 211 -4.96 7.19 1.73
N SER A 212 -4.30 6.06 1.97
CA SER A 212 -3.18 5.95 2.91
C SER A 212 -2.12 7.01 2.65
N ALA A 213 -1.70 7.22 1.38
CA ALA A 213 -0.70 8.23 1.05
C ALA A 213 -1.15 9.65 1.39
N SER A 214 -2.40 9.99 1.09
CA SER A 214 -2.97 11.29 1.47
C SER A 214 -3.05 11.46 3.00
N ILE A 215 -3.46 10.41 3.72
CA ILE A 215 -3.51 10.41 5.19
C ILE A 215 -2.12 10.61 5.78
N PHE A 216 -1.11 9.85 5.33
CA PHE A 216 0.26 10.01 5.81
C PHE A 216 0.87 11.35 5.43
N GLY A 217 0.50 11.93 4.28
CA GLY A 217 0.85 13.30 3.93
C GLY A 217 0.36 14.30 4.98
N ALA A 218 -0.91 14.19 5.35
CA ALA A 218 -1.54 15.02 6.37
C ALA A 218 -0.96 14.79 7.79
N LEU A 219 -0.67 13.54 8.17
CA LEU A 219 -0.12 13.20 9.49
C LEU A 219 1.32 13.73 9.68
N LEU A 220 2.11 13.70 8.60
CA LEU A 220 3.53 14.08 8.59
C LEU A 220 3.77 15.54 8.21
N GLY A 221 2.72 16.28 7.81
CA GLY A 221 2.86 17.64 7.27
C GLY A 221 3.77 17.66 6.03
N ALA A 222 3.53 16.73 5.11
CA ALA A 222 4.36 16.57 3.91
C ALA A 222 4.25 17.76 2.96
N GLU A 223 5.35 18.04 2.26
CA GLU A 223 5.42 19.10 1.23
C GLU A 223 4.77 18.67 -0.09
N ALA A 224 4.66 17.36 -0.34
CA ALA A 224 4.01 16.81 -1.52
C ALA A 224 3.61 15.33 -1.33
N VAL A 225 2.57 14.90 -2.04
CA VAL A 225 2.15 13.50 -2.20
C VAL A 225 2.25 13.07 -3.65
N ASN A 226 3.25 12.24 -3.96
CA ASN A 226 3.48 11.72 -5.30
C ASN A 226 2.78 10.37 -5.50
N ILE A 227 1.83 10.28 -6.44
CA ILE A 227 1.16 9.03 -6.80
C ILE A 227 1.78 8.45 -8.07
N TRP A 228 2.53 7.34 -7.95
CA TRP A 228 3.20 6.69 -9.07
C TRP A 228 2.30 5.62 -9.70
N THR A 229 1.91 5.85 -10.95
CA THR A 229 1.01 4.98 -11.72
C THR A 229 1.58 4.63 -13.11
N ASP A 230 0.85 3.84 -13.89
CA ASP A 230 1.21 3.38 -15.24
C ASP A 230 0.95 4.39 -16.37
N VAL A 231 0.58 5.63 -16.03
CA VAL A 231 0.35 6.75 -16.96
C VAL A 231 1.18 7.96 -16.52
N GLU A 232 1.57 8.80 -17.48
CA GLU A 232 2.44 9.99 -17.28
C GLU A 232 1.74 11.15 -16.53
N GLY A 233 0.57 10.91 -15.95
CA GLY A 233 -0.21 11.89 -15.19
C GLY A 233 -1.66 11.94 -15.62
N VAL A 234 -2.32 13.07 -15.35
CA VAL A 234 -3.67 13.34 -15.82
C VAL A 234 -3.62 13.69 -17.30
N MET A 235 -4.38 12.98 -18.12
CA MET A 235 -4.46 13.24 -19.56
C MET A 235 -5.75 13.97 -19.91
N SER A 236 -5.71 14.81 -20.96
CA SER A 236 -6.88 15.54 -21.49
C SER A 236 -7.99 14.64 -22.05
N GLY A 237 -7.72 13.35 -22.22
CA GLY A 237 -8.67 12.30 -22.56
C GLY A 237 -8.09 10.91 -22.28
N ASP A 238 -8.90 9.85 -22.42
CA ASP A 238 -8.41 8.47 -22.31
C ASP A 238 -7.48 8.16 -23.51
N PRO A 239 -6.16 7.97 -23.30
CA PRO A 239 -5.21 7.77 -24.39
C PRO A 239 -5.46 6.47 -25.17
N ARG A 240 -6.18 5.51 -24.58
CA ARG A 240 -6.57 4.26 -25.25
C ARG A 240 -7.68 4.47 -26.27
N ARG A 241 -8.39 5.61 -26.20
CA ARG A 241 -9.50 5.98 -27.07
C ARG A 241 -9.18 7.19 -27.94
N VAL A 242 -8.37 8.11 -27.44
CA VAL A 242 -7.95 9.35 -28.10
C VAL A 242 -6.42 9.40 -28.08
N PRO A 243 -5.76 8.91 -29.14
CA PRO A 243 -4.29 8.88 -29.22
C PRO A 243 -3.61 10.25 -29.10
N GLU A 244 -4.33 11.33 -29.45
CA GLU A 244 -3.86 12.71 -29.37
C GLU A 244 -4.00 13.33 -27.97
N ALA A 245 -4.46 12.57 -26.96
CA ALA A 245 -4.55 13.04 -25.59
C ALA A 245 -3.17 13.46 -25.08
N THR A 246 -3.09 14.68 -24.55
CA THR A 246 -1.87 15.26 -23.96
C THR A 246 -1.93 15.24 -22.44
N VAL A 247 -0.76 15.24 -21.81
CA VAL A 247 -0.61 15.42 -20.36
C VAL A 247 -1.07 16.83 -19.96
N ILE A 248 -1.76 16.92 -18.83
CA ILE A 248 -2.15 18.17 -18.18
C ILE A 248 -1.13 18.47 -17.08
N ASP A 249 -0.33 19.52 -17.26
CA ASP A 249 0.77 19.85 -16.34
C ASP A 249 0.31 20.26 -14.94
N ALA A 250 -0.84 20.94 -14.85
CA ALA A 250 -1.42 21.37 -13.59
C ALA A 250 -2.94 21.41 -13.70
N ILE A 251 -3.61 20.97 -12.64
CA ILE A 251 -5.06 20.93 -12.53
C ILE A 251 -5.47 21.27 -11.11
N SER A 252 -6.54 22.06 -10.94
CA SER A 252 -7.09 22.32 -9.61
C SER A 252 -7.77 21.08 -9.04
N TYR A 253 -7.87 21.01 -7.71
CA TYR A 253 -8.58 19.92 -7.04
C TYR A 253 -10.04 19.78 -7.49
N SER A 254 -10.72 20.91 -7.72
CA SER A 254 -12.08 20.91 -8.25
C SER A 254 -12.15 20.29 -9.65
N GLU A 255 -11.21 20.61 -10.54
CA GLU A 255 -11.20 20.08 -11.90
C GLU A 255 -10.85 18.58 -11.90
N ALA A 256 -9.86 18.16 -11.10
CA ALA A 256 -9.52 16.76 -10.92
C ALA A 256 -10.72 15.95 -10.35
N MET A 257 -11.47 16.53 -9.42
CA MET A 257 -12.68 15.94 -8.86
C MET A 257 -13.79 15.77 -9.89
N GLU A 258 -14.04 16.78 -10.73
CA GLU A 258 -15.02 16.69 -11.81
C GLU A 258 -14.62 15.62 -12.84
N LEU A 259 -13.35 15.57 -13.24
CA LEU A 259 -12.85 14.52 -14.15
C LEU A 259 -13.06 13.12 -13.57
N ALA A 260 -12.73 12.94 -12.29
CA ALA A 260 -12.92 11.68 -11.59
C ALA A 260 -14.41 11.28 -11.52
N TYR A 261 -15.28 12.24 -11.22
CA TYR A 261 -16.73 12.05 -11.18
C TYR A 261 -17.29 11.56 -12.52
N PHE A 262 -16.79 12.11 -13.64
CA PHE A 262 -17.18 11.69 -14.99
C PHE A 262 -16.42 10.45 -15.51
N GLY A 263 -15.67 9.77 -14.65
CA GLY A 263 -15.13 8.44 -14.93
C GLY A 263 -13.67 8.40 -15.36
N ALA A 264 -12.92 9.51 -15.26
CA ALA A 264 -11.48 9.48 -15.39
C ALA A 264 -10.88 8.63 -14.24
N LYS A 265 -10.21 7.53 -14.58
CA LYS A 265 -9.57 6.64 -13.61
C LYS A 265 -8.21 7.18 -13.16
N VAL A 266 -8.16 8.43 -12.70
CA VAL A 266 -6.88 9.10 -12.43
C VAL A 266 -6.71 9.40 -10.94
N ILE A 267 -7.69 10.04 -10.32
CA ILE A 267 -7.66 10.41 -8.89
C ILE A 267 -9.06 10.19 -8.34
N HIS A 268 -9.21 9.66 -7.12
CA HIS A 268 -10.52 9.55 -6.48
C HIS A 268 -10.68 10.66 -5.43
N PRO A 269 -11.76 11.46 -5.44
CA PRO A 269 -11.83 12.68 -4.62
C PRO A 269 -11.71 12.42 -3.11
N GLN A 270 -12.36 11.36 -2.62
CA GLN A 270 -12.33 10.98 -1.20
C GLN A 270 -10.93 10.58 -0.73
N THR A 271 -10.14 10.05 -1.67
CA THR A 271 -8.80 9.54 -1.43
C THR A 271 -7.80 10.68 -1.25
N MET A 272 -8.01 11.83 -1.86
CA MET A 272 -7.14 13.01 -1.73
C MET A 272 -7.59 13.99 -0.66
N ALA A 273 -8.78 13.80 -0.08
CA ALA A 273 -9.38 14.76 0.85
C ALA A 273 -8.45 15.18 2.01
N PRO A 274 -7.64 14.29 2.63
CA PRO A 274 -6.68 14.70 3.66
C PRO A 274 -5.61 15.67 3.18
N ALA A 275 -5.00 15.41 2.02
CA ALA A 275 -3.99 16.27 1.42
C ALA A 275 -4.57 17.62 1.00
N VAL A 276 -5.76 17.61 0.40
CA VAL A 276 -6.51 18.83 0.03
C VAL A 276 -6.80 19.69 1.26
N ALA A 277 -7.21 19.08 2.37
CA ALA A 277 -7.54 19.81 3.60
C ALA A 277 -6.33 20.52 4.24
N GLN A 278 -5.11 20.15 3.86
CA GLN A 278 -3.87 20.76 4.34
C GLN A 278 -3.07 21.47 3.23
N ASP A 279 -3.68 21.73 2.07
CA ASP A 279 -3.03 22.36 0.92
C ASP A 279 -1.74 21.66 0.46
N ILE A 280 -1.65 20.34 0.64
CA ILE A 280 -0.51 19.51 0.21
C ILE A 280 -0.71 19.17 -1.27
N PRO A 281 0.23 19.51 -2.18
CA PRO A 281 0.15 19.20 -3.60
C PRO A 281 0.38 17.72 -3.94
#